data_AF-A0A925XR89-F1
#
_entry.id   AF-A0A925XR89-F1
#
_cell.length_a   1.000
_cell.length_b   1.000
_cell.length_c   1.000
_cell.angle_alpha   90.00
_cell.angle_beta   90.00
_cell.angle_gamma   90.00
#
_symmetry.space_group_name_H-M   'P 1'
#
loop_
_entity.id
_entity.type
_entity.pdbx_description
1 polymer ?
#
loop_
_entity_poly.entity_id
_entity_poly.type
_entity_poly.pdbx_seq_one_letter_code
_entity_poly.pdbx_strand_id
1 'polypeptide(L)' 'MPKFAANLGMLFTELPFEQRFAAAARNGFKAVELLFPYDHSARDIAKWLDDAGLQNRGLNLWPGDFSAGE' A
#
# COMPACT_ATOMS: atom_id res chain seq x y z
N MET A 1 16.36 15.51 -6.80
CA MET A 1 15.49 14.60 -7.59
C MET A 1 14.22 14.32 -6.80
N PRO A 2 13.06 14.18 -7.46
CA PRO A 2 11.80 13.82 -6.80
C PRO A 2 11.89 12.43 -6.14
N LYS A 3 11.17 12.25 -5.03
CA LYS A 3 11.03 10.96 -4.34
C LYS A 3 9.69 10.34 -4.74
N PHE A 4 9.73 9.20 -5.42
CA PHE A 4 8.53 8.50 -5.88
C PHE A 4 8.02 7.51 -4.83
N ALA A 5 6.70 7.36 -4.77
CA ALA A 5 6.02 6.31 -4.02
C ALA A 5 5.20 5.43 -4.99
N ALA A 6 5.19 4.12 -4.77
CA ALA A 6 4.33 3.22 -5.54
C ALA A 6 2.92 3.20 -4.93
N ASN A 7 1.90 3.45 -5.73
CA ASN A 7 0.51 3.28 -5.33
C ASN A 7 0.13 1.80 -5.44
N LEU A 8 0.00 1.09 -4.31
CA LEU A 8 -0.27 -0.36 -4.28
C LEU A 8 -1.72 -0.73 -4.59
N GLY A 9 -2.62 0.28 -4.66
CA GLY A 9 -3.97 0.09 -5.19
C GLY A 9 -4.02 0.00 -6.71
N MET A 10 -3.02 0.56 -7.40
CA MET A 10 -2.96 0.60 -8.87
C MET A 10 -1.82 -0.24 -9.47
N LEU A 11 -0.69 -0.38 -8.76
CA LEU A 11 0.48 -1.13 -9.21
C LEU A 11 0.55 -2.50 -8.53
N PHE A 12 1.14 -3.48 -9.23
CA PHE A 12 1.36 -4.85 -8.75
C PHE A 12 0.07 -5.59 -8.39
N THR A 13 -1.04 -5.24 -9.05
CA THR A 13 -2.38 -5.79 -8.76
C THR A 13 -2.53 -7.25 -9.18
N GLU A 14 -1.61 -7.75 -9.99
CA GLU A 14 -1.43 -9.17 -10.32
C GLU A 14 -0.96 -10.02 -9.14
N LEU A 15 -0.50 -9.40 -8.04
CA LEU A 15 -0.06 -10.08 -6.83
C LEU A 15 -1.07 -9.92 -5.68
N PRO A 16 -1.13 -10.89 -4.74
CA PRO A 16 -1.75 -10.71 -3.44
C PRO A 16 -1.21 -9.46 -2.73
N PHE A 17 -2.06 -8.77 -1.97
CA PHE A 17 -1.77 -7.44 -1.44
C PHE A 17 -0.48 -7.39 -0.60
N GLU A 18 -0.25 -8.39 0.25
CA GLU A 18 0.94 -8.53 1.09
C GLU A 18 2.24 -8.66 0.27
N GLN A 19 2.16 -9.22 -0.94
CA GLN A 19 3.32 -9.42 -1.80
C GLN A 19 3.69 -8.17 -2.60
N ARG A 20 2.78 -7.19 -2.71
CA ARG A 20 3.00 -5.94 -3.46
C ARG A 20 4.07 -5.06 -2.83
N PHE A 21 4.22 -5.10 -1.50
CA PHE A 21 5.26 -4.38 -0.76
C PHE A 21 6.66 -4.82 -1.22
N ALA A 22 6.91 -6.13 -1.22
CA ALA A 22 8.17 -6.68 -1.72
C ALA A 22 8.38 -6.37 -3.21
N ALA A 23 7.32 -6.44 -4.04
CA ALA A 23 7.40 -6.10 -5.46
C ALA A 23 7.80 -4.63 -5.69
N ALA A 24 7.24 -3.68 -4.94
CA ALA A 24 7.62 -2.27 -5.00
C ALA A 24 9.09 -2.06 -4.62
N ALA A 25 9.55 -2.69 -3.53
CA ALA A 25 10.95 -2.59 -3.10
C ALA A 25 11.93 -3.14 -4.16
N ARG A 26 11.62 -4.30 -4.76
CA ARG A 26 12.43 -4.90 -5.85
C ARG A 26 12.52 -4.01 -7.08
N ASN A 27 11.49 -3.20 -7.35
CA ASN A 27 11.47 -2.23 -8.45
C ASN A 27 12.06 -0.87 -8.07
N GLY A 28 12.78 -0.78 -6.94
CA GLY A 28 13.55 0.40 -6.56
C GLY A 28 12.77 1.47 -5.79
N PHE A 29 11.47 1.28 -5.54
CA PHE A 29 10.73 2.19 -4.68
C PHE A 29 11.24 2.10 -3.24
N LYS A 30 11.24 3.26 -2.56
CA LYS A 30 11.56 3.39 -1.13
C LYS A 30 10.34 3.77 -0.29
N ALA A 31 9.21 3.97 -0.96
CA ALA A 31 7.98 4.38 -0.34
C ALA A 31 6.78 3.87 -1.13
N VAL A 32 5.66 3.74 -0.43
CA VAL A 32 4.38 3.32 -0.99
C VAL A 32 3.26 4.21 -0.49
N GLU A 33 2.15 4.20 -1.20
CA GLU A 33 0.87 4.72 -0.74
C GLU A 33 -0.21 3.65 -0.94
N LEU A 34 -1.19 3.66 -0.05
CA LEU A 34 -2.28 2.68 0.01
C LEU A 34 -3.59 3.42 -0.29
N LEU A 35 -4.59 2.75 -0.87
CA LEU A 35 -5.93 3.32 -0.99
C LEU A 35 -6.69 3.08 0.32
N PHE A 36 -7.23 1.87 0.50
CA PHE A 36 -8.08 1.51 1.63
C PHE A 36 -7.59 0.20 2.24
N PRO A 37 -6.54 0.21 3.09
CA PRO A 37 -5.92 -1.02 3.59
C PRO A 37 -6.68 -1.67 4.76
N TYR A 38 -7.95 -1.33 4.94
CA TYR A 38 -8.72 -1.58 6.17
C TYR A 38 -9.16 -3.04 6.36
N ASP A 39 -9.09 -3.86 5.30
CA ASP A 39 -9.27 -5.32 5.40
C ASP A 39 -8.07 -6.03 6.06
N HIS A 40 -6.97 -5.30 6.28
CA HIS A 40 -5.76 -5.80 6.91
C HIS A 40 -5.49 -5.08 8.23
N SER A 41 -4.94 -5.80 9.20
CA SER A 41 -4.58 -5.17 10.47
C SER A 41 -3.41 -4.20 10.27
N ALA A 42 -3.39 -3.09 11.03
CA ALA A 42 -2.27 -2.16 10.99
C ALA A 42 -0.92 -2.84 11.34
N ARG A 43 -0.95 -3.91 12.15
CA ARG A 43 0.23 -4.71 12.48
C ARG A 43 0.79 -5.44 11.27
N ASP A 44 -0.08 -6.03 10.45
CA ASP A 44 0.35 -6.76 9.25
C ASP A 44 0.95 -5.80 8.22
N ILE A 45 0.29 -4.65 8.02
CA ILE A 45 0.80 -3.59 7.15
C ILE A 45 2.18 -3.10 7.61
N ALA A 46 2.34 -2.81 8.91
CA ALA A 46 3.61 -2.39 9.48
C ALA A 46 4.70 -3.45 9.25
N LYS A 47 4.37 -4.73 9.47
CA LYS A 47 5.29 -5.83 9.21
C LYS A 47 5.74 -5.89 7.75
N TRP A 48 4.83 -5.78 6.78
CA TRP A 48 5.21 -5.84 5.37
C TRP A 48 6.02 -4.63 4.91
N LEU A 49 5.75 -3.45 5.47
CA LEU A 49 6.58 -2.25 5.26
C LEU A 49 7.99 -2.45 5.80
N ASP A 50 8.12 -2.96 7.02
CA ASP A 50 9.41 -3.21 7.67
C ASP A 50 10.21 -4.29 6.92
N ASP A 51 9.58 -5.42 6.61
CA ASP A 51 10.20 -6.54 5.88
C ASP A 51 10.71 -6.08 4.49
N ALA A 52 10.00 -5.16 3.83
CA ALA A 52 10.36 -4.62 2.52
C ALA A 52 11.24 -3.35 2.57
N GLY A 53 11.50 -2.79 3.76
CA GLY A 53 12.24 -1.54 3.94
C GLY A 53 11.56 -0.32 3.29
N LEU A 54 10.23 -0.26 3.34
CA LEU A 54 9.42 0.77 2.70
C LEU A 54 8.81 1.75 3.71
N GLN A 55 8.66 3.01 3.31
CA GLN A 55 7.89 4.00 4.06
C GLN A 55 6.50 4.16 3.48
N ASN A 56 5.46 4.12 4.32
CA ASN A 56 4.13 4.57 3.90
C ASN A 56 4.08 6.11 3.81
N ARG A 57 3.59 6.65 2.70
CA ARG A 57 3.40 8.10 2.49
C ARG A 57 1.98 8.56 2.68
N GLY A 58 1.01 7.67 2.56
CA GLY A 58 -0.39 8.05 2.61
C GLY A 58 -1.32 6.86 2.50
N LEU A 59 -2.50 7.04 3.07
CA LEU A 59 -3.67 6.22 2.86
C LEU A 59 -4.90 7.12 2.78
N ASN A 60 -5.96 6.66 2.14
CA ASN A 60 -7.24 7.36 2.18
C ASN A 60 -7.96 7.04 3.48
N LEU A 61 -8.79 7.97 3.96
CA LEU A 61 -9.73 7.70 5.03
C LEU A 61 -10.73 6.60 4.62
N TRP A 62 -11.46 6.05 5.59
CA TRP A 62 -12.50 5.06 5.35
C TRP A 62 -13.46 5.56 4.25
N PRO A 63 -13.72 4.76 3.18
CA PRO A 63 -14.48 5.22 2.03
C PRO A 63 -16.00 5.28 2.25
N GLY A 64 -16.50 4.83 3.41
CA GLY A 64 -17.95 4.67 3.60
C GLY A 64 -18.49 3.44 2.88
N ASP A 65 -19.81 3.33 2.81
CA ASP A 65 -20.50 2.30 2.05
C ASP A 65 -20.82 2.78 0.63
N PHE A 66 -19.99 2.35 -0.32
CA PHE A 66 -20.17 2.63 -1.75
C PHE A 66 -21.51 2.13 -2.30
N SER A 67 -22.07 1.05 -1.73
CA SER A 67 -23.36 0.50 -2.16
C SER A 67 -24.54 1.30 -1.62
N ALA A 68 -24.35 2.03 -0.53
CA ALA A 68 -25.30 2.99 0.03
C ALA A 68 -25.21 4.39 -0.61
N GLY A 69 -24.19 4.63 -1.46
CA GLY A 69 -24.01 5.90 -2.18
C GLY A 69 -23.30 7.00 -1.38
N GLU A 70 -22.49 6.62 -0.39
CA GLU A 70 -21.61 7.52 0.37
C GLU A 70 -20.36 7.98 -0.43
#